data_AF-A0AAP4Q0U3-F1
#
_entry.id   AF-A0AAP4Q0U3-F1
#
_cell.length_a   1.000
_cell.length_b   1.000
_cell.length_c   1.000
_cell.angle_alpha   90.00
_cell.angle_beta   90.00
_cell.angle_gamma   90.00
#
_symmetry.space_group_name_H-M   'P 1'
#
loop_
_entity.id
_entity.type
_entity.pdbx_description
1 polymer ?
#
loop_
_entity_poly.entity_id
_entity_poly.type
_entity_poly.pdbx_seq_one_letter_code
_entity_poly.pdbx_strand_id
1 'polypeptide(L)'
;TNEKIVPWTLFIIFLISIPILYILSIEKVRFDITNDFNSNKTIICKIHDIKIEVSKDDGWIIDDSYKFVKGPTRLIISRCETKE
;
A
#
# COMPACT_ATOMS: atom_id res chain seq x y z
N THR A 1 -20.47 11.33 -37.38
CA THR A 1 -19.36 10.40 -37.05
C THR A 1 -18.70 10.76 -35.72
N ASN A 2 -18.45 12.05 -35.44
CA ASN A 2 -17.81 12.52 -34.19
C ASN A 2 -18.61 12.28 -32.90
N GLU A 3 -19.95 12.35 -32.95
CA GLU A 3 -20.81 12.18 -31.75
C GLU A 3 -20.72 10.79 -31.10
N LYS A 4 -20.37 9.75 -31.85
CA LYS A 4 -20.16 8.39 -31.30
C LYS A 4 -18.72 8.16 -30.84
N ILE A 5 -17.76 8.97 -31.29
CA ILE A 5 -16.35 8.84 -30.95
C ILE A 5 -16.06 9.44 -29.58
N VAL A 6 -16.67 10.59 -29.24
CA VAL A 6 -16.47 11.26 -27.95
C VAL A 6 -16.85 10.38 -26.74
N PRO A 7 -18.02 9.70 -26.71
CA PRO A 7 -18.39 8.82 -25.60
C PRO A 7 -17.45 7.63 -25.45
N TRP A 8 -17.01 7.05 -26.57
CA TRP A 8 -16.08 5.92 -26.57
C TRP A 8 -14.70 6.31 -26.03
N THR A 9 -14.18 7.47 -26.43
CA THR A 9 -12.90 7.98 -25.92
C THR A 9 -12.97 8.25 -24.41
N LEU A 10 -14.04 8.87 -23.91
CA LEU A 10 -14.24 9.09 -22.47
C LEU A 10 -14.36 7.77 -21.69
N PHE A 11 -15.05 6.78 -22.25
CA PHE A 11 -15.18 5.46 -21.66
C PHE A 11 -13.83 4.75 -21.56
N ILE A 12 -13.00 4.81 -22.60
CA ILE A 12 -11.64 4.24 -22.58
C ILE A 12 -10.76 4.96 -21.54
N ILE A 13 -10.81 6.29 -21.47
CA ILE A 13 -10.06 7.07 -20.46
C ILE A 13 -10.50 6.66 -19.04
N PHE A 14 -11.80 6.50 -18.81
CA PHE A 14 -12.32 6.05 -17.52
C PHE A 14 -11.84 4.64 -17.15
N LEU A 15 -11.82 3.71 -18.10
CA LEU A 15 -11.31 2.35 -17.87
C LEU A 15 -9.81 2.34 -17.52
N ILE A 16 -9.02 3.22 -18.15
CA ILE A 16 -7.58 3.33 -17.88
C ILE A 16 -7.29 4.07 -16.57
N SER A 17 -8.15 5.01 -16.15
CA SER A 17 -7.90 5.80 -14.94
C SER A 17 -8.05 4.96 -13.65
N ILE A 18 -8.96 3.98 -13.63
CA ILE A 18 -9.18 3.11 -12.46
C ILE A 18 -7.88 2.39 -12.01
N PRO A 19 -7.18 1.61 -12.86
CA PRO A 19 -5.95 0.94 -12.43
C PRO A 19 -4.84 1.93 -12.06
N ILE A 20 -4.76 3.10 -12.71
CA ILE A 20 -3.78 4.14 -12.37
C ILE A 20 -4.05 4.67 -10.95
N LEU A 21 -5.29 5.02 -10.63
CA LEU A 21 -5.68 5.49 -9.30
C LEU A 21 -5.41 4.44 -8.23
N TYR A 22 -5.65 3.16 -8.54
CA TYR A 22 -5.35 2.05 -7.64
C TYR A 22 -3.85 1.95 -7.33
N ILE A 23 -2.99 2.05 -8.35
CA ILE A 23 -1.53 2.03 -8.17
C ILE A 23 -1.08 3.21 -7.31
N LEU A 24 -1.55 4.43 -7.61
CA LEU A 24 -1.22 5.64 -6.84
C LEU A 24 -1.65 5.52 -5.37
N SER A 25 -2.81 4.91 -5.12
CA SER A 25 -3.28 4.67 -3.76
C SER A 25 -2.37 3.70 -3.00
N ILE A 26 -1.89 2.63 -3.65
CA ILE A 26 -0.94 1.69 -3.02
C ILE A 26 0.38 2.37 -2.70
N GLU A 27 0.91 3.17 -3.62
CA GLU A 27 2.16 3.91 -3.39
C GLU A 27 2.06 4.87 -2.22
N LYS A 28 0.94 5.60 -2.12
CA LYS A 28 0.67 6.48 -0.99
C LYS A 28 0.65 5.71 0.34
N VAL A 29 -0.07 4.60 0.43
CA VAL A 29 -0.10 3.77 1.64
C VAL A 29 1.31 3.29 2.01
N ARG A 30 2.12 2.86 1.02
CA ARG A 30 3.50 2.44 1.27
C ARG A 30 4.34 3.58 1.84
N PHE A 31 4.22 4.77 1.26
CA PHE A 31 4.95 5.96 1.71
C PHE A 31 4.57 6.33 3.14
N ASP A 32 3.28 6.44 3.43
CA ASP A 32 2.77 6.86 4.75
C ASP A 32 3.20 5.88 5.85
N ILE A 33 3.00 4.56 5.62
CA ILE A 33 3.39 3.53 6.59
C ILE A 33 4.92 3.47 6.77
N THR A 34 5.69 3.62 5.71
CA THR A 34 7.16 3.64 5.80
C THR A 34 7.64 4.83 6.62
N ASN A 35 7.05 6.01 6.39
CA ASN A 35 7.38 7.21 7.15
C ASN A 35 7.00 7.06 8.63
N ASP A 36 5.80 6.55 8.92
CA ASP A 36 5.34 6.29 10.28
C ASP A 36 6.24 5.28 11.01
N PHE A 37 6.60 4.18 10.35
CA PHE A 37 7.54 3.18 10.88
C PHE A 37 8.92 3.80 11.16
N ASN A 38 9.44 4.62 10.25
CA ASN A 38 10.73 5.30 10.42
C ASN A 38 10.70 6.35 11.54
N SER A 39 9.52 6.91 11.84
CA SER A 39 9.28 7.78 13.00
C SER A 39 9.04 7.03 14.31
N ASN A 40 9.33 5.72 14.37
CA ASN A 40 9.16 4.83 15.51
C ASN A 40 7.70 4.62 15.95
N LYS A 41 6.72 4.85 15.06
CA LYS A 41 5.33 4.45 15.35
C LYS A 41 5.16 2.95 15.22
N THR A 42 4.21 2.40 15.98
CA THR A 42 3.82 0.99 15.86
C THR A 42 2.85 0.82 14.69
N ILE A 43 3.14 -0.15 13.84
CA ILE A 43 2.33 -0.50 12.68
C ILE A 43 1.61 -1.82 12.95
N ILE A 44 0.34 -1.94 12.60
CA ILE A 44 -0.43 -3.20 12.69
C ILE A 44 -0.64 -3.74 11.29
N CYS A 45 -0.09 -4.93 11.02
CA CYS A 45 -0.33 -5.65 9.77
C CYS A 45 -1.39 -6.73 9.98
N LYS A 46 -2.43 -6.73 9.14
CA LYS A 46 -3.50 -7.73 9.16
C LYS A 46 -3.18 -8.84 8.15
N ILE A 47 -3.04 -10.07 8.64
CA ILE A 47 -2.81 -11.27 7.82
C ILE A 47 -3.92 -12.25 8.13
N HIS A 48 -4.86 -12.40 7.21
CA HIS A 48 -6.10 -13.14 7.47
C HIS A 48 -6.74 -12.61 8.76
N ASP A 49 -6.95 -13.46 9.76
CA ASP A 49 -7.58 -13.10 11.03
C ASP A 49 -6.58 -12.68 12.12
N ILE A 50 -5.28 -12.65 11.80
CA ILE A 50 -4.21 -12.34 12.76
C ILE A 50 -3.73 -10.90 12.56
N LYS A 51 -3.62 -10.17 13.67
CA LYS A 51 -2.98 -8.85 13.73
C LYS A 51 -1.56 -9.01 14.25
N ILE A 52 -0.58 -8.51 13.49
CA ILE A 52 0.83 -8.51 13.88
C ILE A 52 1.26 -7.08 14.11
N GLU A 53 1.79 -6.80 15.30
CA GLU A 53 2.42 -5.52 15.61
C GLU A 53 3.86 -5.53 15.09
N VAL A 54 4.19 -4.45 14.39
CA VAL A 54 5.45 -4.23 13.71
C VAL A 54 6.00 -2.91 14.23
N SER A 55 7.14 -2.97 14.89
CA SER A 55 7.84 -1.80 15.41
C SER A 55 9.34 -1.92 15.13
N LYS A 56 10.02 -0.79 15.07
CA LYS A 56 11.47 -0.74 14.86
C LYS A 56 12.22 -1.31 16.06
N ASP A 57 11.69 -1.10 17.27
CA ASP A 57 12.24 -1.57 18.54
C ASP A 57 12.20 -3.10 18.64
N ASP A 58 11.21 -3.73 18.01
CA ASP A 58 11.11 -5.19 17.91
C ASP A 58 12.03 -5.80 16.84
N GLY A 59 12.91 -5.02 16.21
CA GLY A 59 13.89 -5.48 15.23
C GLY A 59 13.31 -5.81 13.85
N TRP A 60 12.14 -5.26 13.52
CA TRP A 60 11.63 -5.29 12.15
C TRP A 60 12.41 -4.31 11.26
N ILE A 61 12.55 -4.64 9.99
CA ILE A 61 13.12 -3.76 8.97
C ILE A 61 12.23 -3.73 7.74
N ILE A 62 12.40 -2.72 6.88
CA ILE A 62 11.75 -2.65 5.57
C ILE A 62 12.78 -3.07 4.50
N ASP A 63 12.40 -4.00 3.63
CA ASP A 63 13.21 -4.39 2.46
C ASP A 63 12.91 -3.52 1.23
N ASP A 64 13.75 -3.65 0.20
CA ASP A 64 13.61 -2.90 -1.08
C ASP A 64 12.29 -3.19 -1.81
N SER A 65 11.57 -4.24 -1.43
CA SER A 65 10.28 -4.61 -2.00
C SER A 65 9.09 -4.07 -1.21
N TYR A 66 9.31 -3.13 -0.29
CA TYR A 66 8.31 -2.53 0.60
C TYR A 66 7.60 -3.60 1.44
N LYS A 67 8.38 -4.50 2.05
CA LYS A 67 7.88 -5.49 3.01
C LYS A 67 8.56 -5.33 4.35
N PHE A 68 7.81 -5.54 5.42
CA PHE A 68 8.39 -5.71 6.74
C PHE A 68 9.00 -7.10 6.87
N VAL A 69 10.23 -7.17 7.33
CA VAL A 69 11.00 -8.42 7.46
C VAL A 69 11.51 -8.57 8.89
N LYS A 70 11.31 -9.77 9.45
CA LYS A 70 11.90 -10.21 10.71
C LYS A 70 12.15 -11.72 10.65
N GLY A 71 13.42 -12.10 10.52
CA GLY A 71 13.81 -13.49 10.25
C GLY A 71 13.15 -14.02 8.96
N PRO A 72 12.46 -15.17 9.00
CA PRO A 72 11.77 -15.72 7.83
C PRO A 72 10.43 -15.01 7.51
N THR A 73 9.92 -14.18 8.43
CA THR A 73 8.60 -13.54 8.30
C THR A 73 8.68 -12.34 7.38
N ARG A 74 7.76 -12.24 6.40
CA ARG A 74 7.65 -11.13 5.46
C ARG A 74 6.20 -10.65 5.37
N LEU A 75 5.98 -9.36 5.67
CA LEU A 75 4.64 -8.75 5.68
C LEU A 75 4.56 -7.65 4.62
N ILE A 76 3.50 -7.68 3.82
CA ILE A 76 3.29 -6.68 2.76
C ILE A 76 2.74 -5.40 3.40
N ILE A 77 3.45 -4.28 3.22
CA ILE A 77 3.10 -2.98 3.81
C ILE A 77 1.68 -2.52 3.43
N SER A 78 1.20 -2.82 2.22
CA SER A 78 -0.13 -2.42 1.75
C SER A 78 -1.30 -3.07 2.50
N ARG A 79 -1.04 -4.00 3.44
CA ARG A 79 -2.05 -4.62 4.32
C ARG A 79 -1.88 -4.19 5.78
N CYS A 80 -1.14 -3.11 6.00
CA CYS A 80 -0.82 -2.59 7.32
C CYS A 80 -1.40 -1.19 7.51
N GLU A 81 -1.67 -0.86 8.76
CA GLU A 81 -2.24 0.41 9.20
C GLU A 81 -1.40 0.92 10.38
N THR A 82 -1.20 2.23 10.48
CA THR A 82 -0.58 2.82 11.66
C THR A 82 -1.51 2.66 12.85
N LYS A 83 -0.98 2.19 13.98
CA LYS A 83 -1.73 2.13 15.24
C LYS A 83 -1.98 3.56 15.71
N GLU A 84 -3.25 3.96 15.82
CA GLU A 84 -3.65 5.25 16.40
C GLU A 84 -3.13 5.41 17.84
#